data_AF-A0A3E3EFZ7-F1
#
_entry.id   AF-A0A3E3EFZ7-F1
#
_cell.length_a   1.000
_cell.length_b   1.000
_cell.length_c   1.000
_cell.angle_alpha   90.00
_cell.angle_beta   90.00
_cell.angle_gamma   90.00
#
_symmetry.space_group_name_H-M   'P 1'
#
loop_
_entity.id
_entity.type
_entity.pdbx_description
1 polymer ?
#
loop_
_entity_poly.entity_id
_entity_poly.type
_entity_poly.pdbx_seq_one_letter_code
_entity_poly.pdbx_strand_id
1 'polypeptide(L)'
;MKESKYYLQNWKKWKRTVQLLEETRDELMDMKRAIPIGSDNMPGGNHSSVIAKMQKIIDQCDQYDVLISNYNFLINSLERAITVLNEEEKEVCIIFSNNPDNSDVREAIASKRGYSRSVFYRKLDDVYIKLNMLLCLSPIMTIDDYDKEIY
;
A
#
# COMPACT_ATOMS: atom_id res chain seq x y z
N MET A 1 -2.98 19.40 0.62
CA MET A 1 -2.15 18.36 1.28
C MET A 1 -1.45 17.58 0.17
N LYS A 2 -0.14 17.33 0.20
CA LYS A 2 0.54 16.58 -0.88
C LYS A 2 0.24 15.09 -0.71
N GLU A 3 -0.84 14.58 -1.31
CA GLU A 3 -1.27 13.18 -1.16
C GLU A 3 -0.20 12.17 -1.59
N SER A 4 0.60 12.51 -2.60
CA SER A 4 1.78 11.72 -2.99
C SER A 4 2.81 11.53 -1.87
N LYS A 5 2.93 12.47 -0.92
CA LYS A 5 3.77 12.32 0.27
C LYS A 5 3.26 11.19 1.16
N TYR A 6 1.94 11.11 1.35
CA TYR A 6 1.32 10.03 2.14
C TYR A 6 1.54 8.67 1.48
N TYR A 7 1.41 8.59 0.15
CA TYR A 7 1.70 7.38 -0.61
C TYR A 7 3.15 6.93 -0.43
N LEU A 8 4.12 7.84 -0.63
CA LEU A 8 5.54 7.51 -0.45
C LEU A 8 5.91 7.15 0.99
N GLN A 9 5.31 7.80 1.98
CA GLN A 9 5.53 7.52 3.40
C GLN A 9 5.02 6.12 3.80
N ASN A 10 3.91 5.67 3.20
CA ASN A 10 3.31 4.39 3.55
C ASN A 10 3.69 3.26 2.60
N TRP A 11 4.33 3.53 1.46
CA TRP A 11 4.65 2.52 0.45
C TRP A 11 5.28 1.25 1.01
N LYS A 12 6.34 1.36 1.82
CA LYS A 12 6.99 0.19 2.44
C LYS A 12 6.12 -0.48 3.49
N LYS A 13 5.33 0.29 4.24
CA LYS A 13 4.38 -0.23 5.23
C LYS A 13 3.30 -1.06 4.54
N TRP A 14 2.71 -0.54 3.46
CA TRP A 14 1.69 -1.25 2.68
C TRP A 14 2.22 -2.55 2.07
N LYS A 15 3.43 -2.55 1.51
CA LYS A 15 4.03 -3.80 1.00
C LYS A 15 4.17 -4.85 2.10
N ARG A 16 4.62 -4.44 3.29
CA ARG A 16 4.70 -5.33 4.45
C ARG A 16 3.32 -5.79 4.93
N THR A 17 2.33 -4.91 4.91
CA THR A 17 0.95 -5.25 5.27
C THR A 17 0.39 -6.28 4.31
N VAL A 18 0.55 -6.12 2.99
CA VAL A 18 0.13 -7.11 2.00
C VAL A 18 0.76 -8.46 2.28
N GLN A 19 2.08 -8.50 2.50
CA GLN A 19 2.77 -9.74 2.82
C GLN A 19 2.16 -10.44 4.06
N LEU A 20 1.90 -9.70 5.15
CA LEU A 20 1.28 -10.27 6.35
C LEU A 20 -0.15 -10.75 6.10
N LEU A 21 -0.93 -10.03 5.28
CA LEU A 21 -2.29 -10.42 4.93
C LEU A 21 -2.30 -11.70 4.07
N GLU A 22 -1.37 -11.82 3.13
CA GLU A 22 -1.18 -13.01 2.30
C GLU A 22 -0.78 -14.22 3.16
N GLU A 23 0.22 -14.06 4.04
CA GLU A 23 0.65 -15.09 5.01
C GLU A 23 -0.53 -15.55 5.89
N THR A 24 -1.30 -14.60 6.44
CA THR A 24 -2.45 -14.92 7.32
C THR A 24 -3.58 -15.62 6.55
N ARG A 25 -3.88 -15.18 5.32
CA ARG A 25 -4.88 -15.84 4.47
C ARG A 25 -4.46 -17.27 4.14
N ASP A 26 -3.20 -17.49 3.82
CA ASP A 26 -2.67 -18.81 3.48
C ASP A 26 -2.73 -19.76 4.70
N GLU A 27 -2.41 -19.27 5.90
CA GLU A 27 -2.62 -20.00 7.16
C GLU A 27 -4.09 -20.38 7.38
N LEU A 28 -5.03 -19.46 7.12
CA LEU A 28 -6.47 -19.73 7.22
C LEU A 28 -6.94 -20.78 6.20
N MET A 29 -6.39 -20.77 5.00
CA MET A 29 -6.67 -21.77 3.96
C MET A 29 -6.13 -23.15 4.34
N ASP A 30 -4.95 -23.22 4.98
CA ASP A 30 -4.41 -24.48 5.49
C ASP A 30 -5.22 -25.00 6.68
N MET A 31 -5.68 -24.11 7.58
CA MET A 31 -6.64 -24.48 8.63
C MET A 31 -7.94 -25.04 8.04
N LYS A 32 -8.48 -24.45 6.96
CA LYS A 32 -9.66 -24.97 6.25
C LYS A 32 -9.42 -26.39 5.72
N ARG A 33 -8.24 -26.68 5.17
CA ARG A 33 -7.86 -28.01 4.67
C ARG A 33 -7.67 -29.04 5.79
N ALA A 34 -7.23 -28.61 6.96
CA ALA A 34 -6.98 -29.48 8.12
C ALA A 34 -8.26 -29.91 8.85
N ILE A 35 -9.41 -29.27 8.60
CA ILE A 35 -10.69 -29.71 9.17
C ILE A 35 -11.10 -31.02 8.47
N PRO A 36 -11.23 -32.15 9.20
CA PRO A 36 -11.57 -33.42 8.59
C PRO A 36 -13.01 -33.36 8.04
N ILE A 37 -13.14 -33.25 6.71
CA ILE A 37 -14.40 -33.46 6.00
C ILE A 37 -14.50 -34.95 5.72
N GLY A 38 -15.29 -35.63 6.55
CA GLY A 38 -15.53 -37.07 6.42
C GLY A 38 -14.64 -37.90 7.33
N SER A 39 -15.16 -38.23 8.51
CA SER A 39 -15.08 -39.62 8.91
C SER A 39 -16.51 -40.14 8.94
N ASP A 40 -16.82 -41.07 8.05
CA ASP A 40 -18.00 -41.94 8.10
C ASP A 40 -18.00 -42.85 9.36
N ASN A 41 -17.23 -42.50 10.40
CA ASN A 41 -16.90 -43.35 11.55
C ASN A 41 -17.06 -42.66 12.92
N MET A 42 -17.75 -41.52 13.04
CA MET A 42 -18.15 -41.00 14.36
C MET A 42 -19.67 -41.00 14.52
N PRO A 43 -20.23 -41.87 15.38
CA PRO A 43 -21.66 -41.86 15.64
C PRO A 43 -22.02 -40.69 16.56
N GLY A 44 -22.88 -39.79 16.06
CA GLY A 44 -23.57 -38.78 16.84
C GLY A 44 -22.90 -37.41 16.89
N GLY A 45 -23.53 -36.40 16.27
CA GLY A 45 -23.35 -35.01 16.67
C GLY A 45 -23.07 -34.00 15.55
N ASN A 46 -24.15 -33.52 14.91
CA ASN A 46 -24.33 -32.17 14.39
C ASN A 46 -23.17 -31.53 13.57
N HIS A 47 -23.10 -31.89 12.28
CA HIS A 47 -22.20 -31.29 11.28
C HIS A 47 -22.39 -29.78 11.05
N SER A 48 -23.47 -29.18 11.54
CA SER A 48 -23.75 -27.73 11.41
C SER A 48 -22.67 -26.83 12.03
N SER A 49 -22.05 -27.26 13.14
CA SER A 49 -20.99 -26.50 13.82
C SER A 49 -19.68 -26.45 13.02
N VAL A 50 -19.36 -27.52 12.29
CA VAL A 50 -18.20 -27.61 11.41
C VAL A 50 -18.40 -26.78 10.14
N ILE A 51 -19.60 -26.87 9.54
CA ILE A 51 -20.00 -26.08 8.37
C ILE A 51 -19.98 -24.57 8.70
N ALA A 52 -20.50 -24.17 9.86
CA ALA A 52 -20.47 -22.77 10.29
C ALA A 52 -19.04 -22.24 10.49
N LYS A 53 -18.13 -23.06 11.04
CA LYS A 53 -16.71 -22.71 11.15
C LYS A 53 -16.05 -22.59 9.77
N MET A 54 -16.37 -23.47 8.82
CA MET A 54 -15.87 -23.38 7.44
C MET A 54 -16.37 -22.12 6.74
N GLN A 55 -17.65 -21.79 6.85
CA GLN A 55 -18.20 -20.57 6.24
C GLN A 55 -17.53 -19.32 6.81
N LYS A 56 -17.32 -19.25 8.13
CA LYS A 56 -16.61 -18.14 8.77
C LYS A 56 -15.18 -18.00 8.26
N ILE A 57 -14.45 -19.10 8.04
CA ILE A 57 -13.09 -19.06 7.48
C ILE A 57 -13.13 -18.58 6.02
N ILE A 58 -14.11 -19.00 5.22
CA ILE A 58 -14.31 -18.52 3.84
C ILE A 58 -14.57 -17.01 3.84
N ASP A 59 -15.53 -16.54 4.63
CA ASP A 59 -15.87 -15.11 4.72
C ASP A 59 -14.68 -14.26 5.17
N GLN A 60 -13.82 -14.80 6.06
CA GLN A 60 -12.59 -14.15 6.47
C GLN A 60 -11.58 -14.09 5.33
N CYS A 61 -11.34 -15.19 4.61
CA CYS A 61 -10.45 -15.20 3.45
C CYS A 61 -10.90 -14.20 2.37
N ASP A 62 -12.20 -14.13 2.07
CA ASP A 62 -12.75 -13.18 1.10
C ASP A 62 -12.48 -11.72 1.51
N GLN A 63 -12.59 -11.40 2.81
CA GLN A 63 -12.23 -10.08 3.34
C GLN A 63 -10.74 -9.78 3.19
N TYR A 64 -9.87 -10.77 3.45
CA TYR A 64 -8.43 -10.63 3.23
C TYR A 64 -8.11 -10.38 1.75
N ASP A 65 -8.72 -11.12 0.82
CA ASP A 65 -8.49 -10.94 -0.62
C ASP A 65 -8.90 -9.54 -1.10
N VAL A 66 -10.02 -9.00 -0.61
CA VAL A 66 -10.43 -7.61 -0.90
C VAL A 66 -9.41 -6.60 -0.36
N LEU A 67 -8.95 -6.76 0.89
CA LEU A 67 -7.96 -5.87 1.48
C LEU A 67 -6.62 -5.93 0.74
N ILE A 68 -6.14 -7.13 0.41
CA ILE A 68 -4.93 -7.37 -0.38
C ILE A 68 -5.06 -6.68 -1.74
N SER A 69 -6.18 -6.86 -2.43
CA SER A 69 -6.45 -6.24 -3.72
C SER A 69 -6.38 -4.71 -3.65
N ASN A 70 -7.00 -4.11 -2.62
CA ASN A 70 -6.97 -2.66 -2.43
C ASN A 70 -5.56 -2.11 -2.16
N TYR A 71 -4.79 -2.76 -1.29
CA TYR A 71 -3.40 -2.35 -1.06
C TYR A 71 -2.54 -2.53 -2.30
N ASN A 72 -2.69 -3.65 -3.02
CA ASN A 72 -1.99 -3.90 -4.27
C ASN A 72 -2.33 -2.86 -5.34
N PHE A 73 -3.59 -2.41 -5.43
CA PHE A 73 -3.96 -1.32 -6.30
C PHE A 73 -3.19 -0.03 -5.99
N LEU A 74 -3.12 0.37 -4.71
CA LEU A 74 -2.40 1.57 -4.28
C LEU A 74 -0.88 1.45 -4.55
N ILE A 75 -0.29 0.31 -4.18
CA ILE A 75 1.14 0.03 -4.39
C ILE A 75 1.47 0.05 -5.87
N ASN A 76 0.73 -0.70 -6.69
CA ASN A 76 0.98 -0.80 -8.13
C ASN A 76 0.80 0.54 -8.84
N SER A 77 -0.19 1.34 -8.43
CA SER A 77 -0.38 2.69 -8.97
C SER A 77 0.81 3.59 -8.67
N LEU A 78 1.30 3.58 -7.42
CA LEU A 78 2.50 4.32 -7.03
C LEU A 78 3.75 3.83 -7.77
N GLU A 79 3.96 2.52 -7.86
CA GLU A 79 5.13 1.93 -8.52
C GLU A 79 5.16 2.26 -10.01
N ARG A 80 4.00 2.24 -10.67
CA ARG A 80 3.84 2.70 -12.07
C ARG A 80 4.16 4.18 -12.24
N ALA A 81 3.66 5.03 -11.34
CA ALA A 81 3.98 6.45 -11.37
C ALA A 81 5.48 6.71 -11.18
N ILE A 82 6.12 5.99 -10.25
CA ILE A 82 7.58 6.07 -10.02
C ILE A 82 8.38 5.59 -11.25
N THR A 83 7.87 4.63 -12.03
CA THR A 83 8.60 4.10 -13.20
C THR A 83 8.83 5.15 -14.28
N VAL A 84 7.91 6.13 -14.39
CA VAL A 84 7.96 7.23 -15.37
C VAL A 84 8.94 8.34 -14.96
N LEU A 85 9.33 8.40 -13.69
CA LEU A 85 10.30 9.38 -13.20
C LEU A 85 11.71 9.12 -13.75
N ASN A 86 12.57 10.14 -13.74
CA ASN A 86 13.99 9.95 -14.05
C ASN A 86 14.75 9.29 -12.88
N GLU A 87 16.00 8.89 -13.11
CA GLU A 87 16.78 8.14 -12.10
C GLU A 87 17.05 8.93 -10.82
N GLU A 88 17.31 10.24 -10.91
CA GLU A 88 17.51 11.07 -9.71
C GLU A 88 16.22 11.20 -8.89
N GLU A 89 15.07 11.35 -9.56
CA GLU A 89 13.76 11.42 -8.94
C GLU A 89 13.38 10.11 -8.26
N LYS A 90 13.65 8.97 -8.92
CA LYS A 90 13.50 7.63 -8.33
C LYS A 90 14.37 7.49 -7.09
N GLU A 91 15.63 7.91 -7.16
CA GLU A 91 16.54 7.83 -6.02
C GLU A 91 16.02 8.63 -4.82
N VAL A 92 15.54 9.86 -5.06
CA VAL A 92 14.93 10.70 -4.03
C VAL A 92 13.68 10.03 -3.41
N CYS A 93 12.82 9.41 -4.23
CA CYS A 93 11.67 8.62 -3.74
C CYS A 93 12.13 7.48 -2.81
N ILE A 94 13.19 6.76 -3.18
CA ILE A 94 13.70 5.62 -2.42
C ILE A 94 14.33 6.07 -1.10
N ILE A 95 15.14 7.13 -1.11
CA ILE A 95 15.74 7.69 0.11
C ILE A 95 14.63 8.11 1.09
N PHE A 96 13.61 8.81 0.60
CA PHE A 96 12.50 9.24 1.43
C PHE A 96 11.67 8.07 1.97
N SER A 97 11.20 7.17 1.10
CA SER A 97 10.32 6.06 1.49
C SER A 97 10.96 5.05 2.44
N ASN A 98 12.29 4.92 2.44
CA ASN A 98 13.00 4.07 3.40
C ASN A 98 13.07 4.67 4.80
N ASN A 99 13.04 5.99 4.93
CA ASN A 99 13.18 6.69 6.22
C ASN A 99 12.21 7.87 6.32
N PRO A 100 10.90 7.69 6.16
CA PRO A 100 9.97 8.81 5.97
C PRO A 100 9.81 9.69 7.23
N ASP A 101 10.05 9.11 8.40
CA ASP A 101 9.89 9.77 9.70
C ASP A 101 11.23 10.18 10.34
N ASN A 102 12.38 9.89 9.70
CA ASN A 102 13.72 10.20 10.21
C ASN A 102 14.51 11.08 9.24
N SER A 103 14.48 12.40 9.47
CA SER A 103 15.17 13.39 8.62
C SER A 103 16.68 13.21 8.61
N ASP A 104 17.28 12.95 9.77
CA ASP A 104 18.74 12.93 9.92
C ASP A 104 19.34 11.78 9.12
N VAL A 105 18.69 10.61 9.15
CA VAL A 105 19.10 9.45 8.35
C VAL A 105 18.90 9.72 6.85
N ARG A 106 17.77 10.32 6.44
CA ARG A 106 17.57 10.67 5.02
C ARG A 106 18.64 11.63 4.51
N GLU A 107 18.92 12.69 5.26
CA GLU A 107 19.89 13.72 4.88
C GLU A 107 21.31 13.14 4.83
N ALA A 108 21.67 12.27 5.77
CA ALA A 108 22.94 11.56 5.72
C ALA A 108 23.07 10.64 4.49
N ILE A 109 22.01 9.91 4.13
CA ILE A 109 21.99 9.05 2.93
C ILE A 109 22.05 9.91 1.66
N ALA A 110 21.26 10.99 1.59
CA ALA A 110 21.23 11.91 0.45
C ALA A 110 22.61 12.56 0.22
N SER A 111 23.28 12.98 1.31
CA SER A 111 24.64 13.51 1.25
C SER A 111 25.64 12.49 0.70
N LYS A 112 25.56 11.22 1.12
CA LYS A 112 26.37 10.13 0.56
C LYS A 112 26.12 9.88 -0.93
N ARG A 113 24.93 10.25 -1.43
CA ARG A 113 24.56 10.20 -2.85
C ARG A 113 24.89 11.49 -3.62
N GLY A 114 25.54 12.46 -2.97
CA GLY A 114 25.98 13.70 -3.60
C GLY A 114 24.96 14.86 -3.56
N TYR A 115 23.83 14.68 -2.86
CA TYR A 115 22.85 15.76 -2.72
C TYR A 115 23.16 16.62 -1.49
N SER A 116 23.15 17.94 -1.66
CA SER A 116 23.00 18.84 -0.53
C SER A 116 21.58 18.75 0.03
N ARG A 117 21.40 19.10 1.31
CA ARG A 117 20.09 19.11 1.98
C ARG A 117 19.04 19.90 1.18
N SER A 118 19.38 21.10 0.73
CA SER A 118 18.47 21.98 0.00
C SER A 118 18.11 21.41 -1.39
N VAL A 119 19.05 20.80 -2.08
CA VAL A 119 18.81 20.16 -3.38
C VAL A 119 17.92 18.93 -3.21
N PHE A 120 18.16 18.11 -2.19
CA PHE A 120 17.35 16.92 -1.91
C PHE A 120 15.88 17.26 -1.70
N TYR A 121 15.58 18.20 -0.80
CA TYR A 121 14.17 18.55 -0.52
C TYR A 121 13.50 19.30 -1.66
N ARG A 122 14.23 20.09 -2.44
CA ARG A 122 13.70 20.71 -3.66
C ARG A 122 13.26 19.65 -4.67
N LYS A 123 14.14 18.69 -4.97
CA LYS A 123 13.82 17.56 -5.87
C LYS A 123 12.66 16.73 -5.32
N LEU A 124 12.61 16.49 -4.02
CA LEU A 124 11.52 15.74 -3.38
C LEU A 124 10.18 16.47 -3.54
N ASP A 125 10.18 17.80 -3.43
CA ASP A 125 8.98 18.60 -3.67
C ASP A 125 8.51 18.56 -5.12
N ASP A 126 9.43 18.61 -6.09
CA ASP A 126 9.13 18.45 -7.51
C ASP A 126 8.56 17.06 -7.81
N VAL A 127 9.15 16.01 -7.20
CA VAL A 127 8.65 14.64 -7.26
C VAL A 127 7.22 14.55 -6.75
N TYR A 128 6.89 15.18 -5.62
CA TYR A 128 5.53 15.14 -5.09
C TYR A 128 4.51 15.76 -6.06
N ILE A 129 4.88 16.83 -6.75
CA ILE A 129 4.02 17.47 -7.75
C ILE A 129 3.80 16.52 -8.93
N LYS A 130 4.87 15.92 -9.46
CA LYS A 130 4.78 14.94 -10.56
C LYS A 130 3.95 13.73 -10.19
N LEU A 131 4.17 13.17 -9.01
CA LEU A 131 3.42 12.01 -8.52
C LEU A 131 1.94 12.34 -8.32
N ASN A 132 1.60 13.54 -7.83
CA ASN A 132 0.19 13.95 -7.73
C ASN A 132 -0.50 13.97 -9.10
N MET A 133 0.18 14.48 -10.14
CA MET A 133 -0.36 14.49 -11.50
C MET A 133 -0.53 13.07 -12.05
N LEU A 134 0.51 12.23 -11.91
CA LEU A 134 0.51 10.85 -12.43
C LEU A 134 -0.52 9.94 -11.73
N LEU A 135 -0.73 10.16 -10.44
CA LEU A 135 -1.70 9.40 -9.64
C LEU A 135 -3.11 9.99 -9.71
N CYS A 136 -3.32 11.08 -10.47
CA CYS A 136 -4.57 11.83 -10.52
C CYS A 136 -5.09 12.25 -9.13
N LEU A 137 -4.17 12.59 -8.22
CA LEU A 137 -4.42 13.02 -6.84
C LEU A 137 -4.54 14.55 -6.71
N SER A 138 -4.41 15.28 -7.83
CA SER A 138 -4.86 16.67 -7.85
C SER A 138 -6.37 16.69 -7.63
N PRO A 139 -6.91 17.58 -6.78
CA PRO A 139 -8.33 17.84 -6.79
C PRO A 139 -8.71 18.13 -8.24
N ILE A 140 -9.67 17.37 -8.78
CA ILE A 140 -10.37 17.81 -9.98
C ILE A 140 -10.88 19.20 -9.59
N MET A 141 -10.33 20.28 -10.18
CA MET A 141 -10.91 21.60 -9.99
C MET A 141 -12.38 21.44 -10.34
N THR A 142 -13.22 21.58 -9.32
CA THR A 142 -14.66 21.56 -9.55
C THR A 142 -14.99 22.86 -10.28
N ILE A 143 -16.11 22.90 -11.00
CA ILE A 143 -16.55 24.11 -11.71
C ILE A 143 -16.58 25.33 -10.75
N ASP A 144 -16.85 25.08 -9.46
CA ASP A 144 -16.87 26.08 -8.38
C ASP A 144 -15.49 26.69 -8.04
N ASP A 145 -14.38 26.06 -8.45
CA ASP A 145 -13.03 26.57 -8.22
C ASP A 145 -12.59 27.54 -9.34
N TYR A 146 -13.16 27.43 -10.55
CA TYR A 146 -12.88 28.35 -11.66
C TYR A 146 -13.52 29.73 -11.46
N ASP A 147 -14.69 29.78 -10.81
CA ASP A 147 -15.44 31.03 -10.58
C ASP A 147 -14.80 31.92 -9.49
N LYS A 148 -13.85 31.39 -8.70
CA LYS A 148 -13.13 32.15 -7.65
C LYS A 148 -11.88 32.87 -8.13
N GLU A 149 -11.39 32.61 -9.34
CA GLU A 149 -10.24 33.33 -9.91
C GLU A 149 -10.65 34.49 -10.84
N ILE A 150 -11.95 34.69 -11.07
CA ILE A 150 -12.48 35.72 -11.98
C ILE A 150 -13.01 36.98 -11.25
N TYR A 151 -12.89 37.05 -9.91
CA TYR A 151 -13.29 38.22 -9.11
C TYR A 151 -12.21 38.73 -8.16
#